data_AF-A0A955S9N5-F1
#
_entry.id   AF-A0A955S9N5-F1
#
_cell.length_a   1.000
_cell.length_b   1.000
_cell.length_c   1.000
_cell.angle_alpha   90.00
_cell.angle_beta   90.00
_cell.angle_gamma   90.00
#
_symmetry.space_group_name_H-M   'P 1'
#
loop_
_entity.id
_entity.type
_entity.pdbx_description
1 polymer ?
#
loop_
_entity_poly.entity_id
_entity_poly.type
_entity_poly.pdbx_seq_one_letter_code
_entity_poly.pdbx_strand_id
1 'polypeptide(L)'
;IVGEWYTEPDPFYLQQDLVSREEAIASVGNSEISGTTQTQERGKFYLYCRQTGLWPDEVGGVSQPDNPEFFEPFCPVRNVTKDYPPTLLIHGDQDTDVPVEQSLQMESALRKAGVEVETMILKGKWHGFDSRGIEKDPVVREVFDRVFAFLEKHLAVH
;
A
#
# COMPACT_ATOMS: atom_id res chain seq x y z
N ILE A 1 -8.23 -3.87 0.13
CA ILE A 1 -9.00 -3.30 -0.99
C ILE A 1 -10.46 -3.14 -0.59
N VAL A 2 -11.05 -4.16 0.04
CA VAL A 2 -12.34 -4.01 0.73
C VAL A 2 -12.13 -3.34 2.10
N GLY A 3 -12.79 -2.20 2.36
CA GLY A 3 -12.79 -1.52 3.66
C GLY A 3 -13.01 -0.01 3.56
N GLU A 4 -13.62 0.58 4.59
CA GLU A 4 -14.02 2.00 4.65
C GLU A 4 -12.86 2.97 4.37
N TRP A 5 -11.65 2.66 4.86
CA TRP A 5 -10.46 3.47 4.63
C TRP A 5 -10.08 3.67 3.14
N TYR A 6 -10.65 2.87 2.23
CA TYR A 6 -10.44 2.98 0.80
C TYR A 6 -11.70 3.36 0.00
N THR A 7 -12.89 3.27 0.61
CA THR A 7 -14.19 3.49 -0.05
C THR A 7 -14.89 4.76 0.43
N GLU A 8 -14.28 5.48 1.38
CA GLU A 8 -14.75 6.76 1.88
C GLU A 8 -13.73 7.87 1.61
N PRO A 9 -14.15 9.15 1.55
CA PRO A 9 -13.24 10.29 1.49
C PRO A 9 -12.22 10.28 2.63
N ASP A 10 -10.94 10.29 2.27
CA ASP A 10 -9.85 10.23 3.22
C ASP A 10 -9.61 11.60 3.91
N PRO A 11 -9.66 11.70 5.26
CA PRO A 11 -9.50 12.96 5.97
C PRO A 11 -8.13 13.64 5.81
N PHE A 12 -7.06 12.90 5.53
CA PHE A 12 -5.74 13.45 5.26
C PHE A 12 -5.70 14.09 3.87
N TYR A 13 -6.23 13.41 2.85
CA TYR A 13 -6.26 13.93 1.49
C TYR A 13 -7.25 15.08 1.28
N LEU A 14 -8.31 15.17 2.10
CA LEU A 14 -9.24 16.30 2.13
C LEU A 14 -8.62 17.60 2.68
N GLN A 15 -7.44 17.55 3.30
CA GLN A 15 -6.69 18.74 3.73
C GLN A 15 -5.87 19.36 2.60
N GLN A 16 -5.73 18.66 1.46
CA GLN A 16 -5.01 19.13 0.28
C GLN A 16 -5.97 19.87 -0.67
N ASP A 17 -5.40 20.50 -1.71
CA ASP A 17 -6.21 21.13 -2.76
C ASP A 17 -7.16 20.10 -3.39
N LEU A 18 -8.44 20.47 -3.47
CA LEU A 18 -9.46 19.62 -4.07
C LEU A 18 -9.22 19.49 -5.56
N VAL A 19 -9.30 18.27 -6.06
CA VAL A 19 -9.18 17.96 -7.48
C VAL A 19 -10.58 17.67 -8.04
N SER A 20 -10.96 18.34 -9.11
CA SER A 20 -12.21 18.02 -9.83
C SER A 20 -12.08 16.70 -10.61
N ARG A 21 -13.21 16.08 -10.94
CA ARG A 21 -13.20 14.88 -11.78
C ARG A 21 -12.62 15.15 -13.17
N GLU A 22 -12.89 16.31 -13.76
CA GLU A 22 -12.30 16.68 -15.05
C GLU A 22 -10.77 16.78 -14.98
N GLU A 23 -10.23 17.43 -13.93
CA GLU A 23 -8.78 17.54 -13.72
C GLU A 23 -8.12 16.19 -13.48
N ALA A 24 -8.76 15.33 -12.67
CA ALA A 24 -8.29 13.98 -12.39
C ALA A 24 -8.16 13.15 -13.68
N ILE A 25 -9.19 13.13 -14.51
CA ILE A 25 -9.20 12.39 -15.78
C ILE A 25 -8.19 12.97 -16.77
N ALA A 26 -8.11 14.31 -16.87
CA ALA A 26 -7.12 14.95 -17.75
C ALA A 26 -5.68 14.61 -17.36
N SER A 27 -5.45 14.26 -16.09
CA SER A 27 -4.15 13.88 -15.54
C SER A 27 -3.72 12.46 -15.91
N VAL A 28 -4.67 11.58 -16.27
CA VAL A 28 -4.41 10.22 -16.75
C VAL A 28 -4.66 10.17 -18.26
N GLY A 29 -3.58 10.08 -19.05
CA GLY A 29 -3.69 10.00 -20.51
C GLY A 29 -4.35 8.70 -21.01
N ASN A 30 -4.82 8.72 -22.27
CA ASN A 30 -5.49 7.59 -22.92
C ASN A 30 -4.54 6.56 -23.56
N SER A 31 -3.24 6.67 -23.31
CA SER A 31 -2.21 5.77 -23.84
C SER A 31 -1.44 5.13 -22.70
N GLU A 32 -1.06 3.87 -22.89
CA GLU A 32 -0.19 3.16 -21.99
C GLU A 32 1.17 3.86 -21.92
N ILE A 33 1.68 4.06 -20.70
CA ILE A 33 3.01 4.62 -20.47
C ILE A 33 3.81 3.58 -19.71
N SER A 34 4.94 3.18 -20.27
CA SER A 34 5.98 2.41 -19.57
C SER A 34 7.19 3.32 -19.32
N GLY A 35 7.44 3.70 -18.07
CA GLY A 35 8.59 4.54 -17.68
C GLY A 35 8.27 5.55 -16.58
N THR A 36 9.30 6.19 -16.01
CA THR A 36 9.19 7.07 -14.84
C THR A 36 9.10 8.56 -15.18
N THR A 37 9.10 8.94 -16.45
CA THR A 37 9.29 10.34 -16.90
C THR A 37 8.02 11.20 -16.91
N GLN A 38 6.83 10.65 -16.64
CA GLN A 38 5.53 11.36 -16.73
C GLN A 38 4.62 11.15 -15.51
N THR A 39 5.16 10.84 -14.34
CA THR A 39 4.35 10.41 -13.18
C THR A 39 3.70 11.54 -12.39
N GLN A 40 4.25 12.77 -12.41
CA GLN A 40 3.81 13.83 -11.48
C GLN A 40 2.36 14.29 -11.71
N GLU A 41 1.90 14.40 -12.96
CA GLU A 41 0.51 14.80 -13.24
C GLU A 41 -0.50 13.69 -12.88
N ARG A 42 -0.12 12.42 -12.98
CA ARG A 42 -1.00 11.28 -12.69
C ARG A 42 -1.39 11.17 -11.21
N GLY A 43 -0.63 11.81 -10.32
CA GLY A 43 -0.96 11.89 -8.89
C GLY A 43 -2.31 12.55 -8.61
N LYS A 44 -2.78 13.46 -9.48
CA LYS A 44 -4.10 14.12 -9.33
C LYS A 44 -5.25 13.12 -9.39
N PHE A 45 -5.15 12.10 -10.25
CA PHE A 45 -6.15 11.04 -10.31
C PHE A 45 -6.23 10.25 -9.00
N TYR A 46 -5.07 9.87 -8.46
CA TYR A 46 -5.01 9.20 -7.15
C TYR A 46 -5.60 10.09 -6.04
N LEU A 47 -5.18 11.36 -6.00
CA LEU A 47 -5.68 12.34 -5.03
C LEU A 47 -7.19 12.48 -5.08
N TYR A 48 -7.76 12.65 -6.28
CA TYR A 48 -9.22 12.69 -6.49
C TYR A 48 -9.90 11.42 -5.97
N CYS A 49 -9.36 10.25 -6.30
CA CYS A 49 -9.92 8.98 -5.85
C CYS A 49 -9.91 8.85 -4.32
N ARG A 50 -8.83 9.28 -3.65
CA ARG A 50 -8.75 9.31 -2.19
C ARG A 50 -9.68 10.36 -1.56
N GLN A 51 -9.84 11.53 -2.18
CA GLN A 51 -10.77 12.58 -1.73
C GLN A 51 -12.25 12.19 -1.87
N THR A 52 -12.57 11.20 -2.70
CA THR A 52 -13.95 10.81 -3.01
C THR A 52 -14.31 9.39 -2.58
N GLY A 53 -13.32 8.58 -2.17
CA GLY A 53 -13.52 7.16 -1.85
C GLY A 53 -13.70 6.26 -3.08
N LEU A 54 -13.34 6.75 -4.28
CA LEU A 54 -13.63 6.06 -5.55
C LEU A 54 -12.48 5.19 -6.05
N TRP A 55 -11.37 5.07 -5.32
CA TRP A 55 -10.22 4.31 -5.84
C TRP A 55 -10.55 2.86 -6.21
N PRO A 56 -11.18 2.05 -5.33
CA PRO A 56 -11.55 0.67 -5.68
C PRO A 56 -12.46 0.59 -6.91
N ASP A 57 -13.39 1.53 -7.05
CA ASP A 57 -14.34 1.59 -8.15
C ASP A 57 -13.65 1.90 -9.48
N GLU A 58 -12.75 2.89 -9.48
CA GLU A 58 -12.02 3.31 -10.67
C GLU A 58 -11.00 2.25 -11.14
N VAL A 59 -10.36 1.50 -10.23
CA VAL A 59 -9.44 0.42 -10.61
C VAL A 59 -10.14 -0.91 -10.91
N GLY A 60 -11.27 -1.16 -10.27
CA GLY A 60 -12.05 -2.39 -10.43
C GLY A 60 -13.05 -2.34 -11.59
N GLY A 61 -13.44 -1.14 -12.03
CA GLY A 61 -14.46 -0.94 -13.06
C GLY A 61 -15.89 -1.28 -12.58
N VAL A 62 -16.07 -1.59 -11.30
CA VAL A 62 -17.34 -1.94 -10.65
C VAL A 62 -17.35 -1.32 -9.26
N SER A 63 -18.55 -0.96 -8.75
CA SER A 63 -18.63 -0.34 -7.43
C SER A 63 -18.34 -1.35 -6.31
N GLN A 64 -17.39 -1.03 -5.43
CA GLN A 64 -16.95 -1.92 -4.35
C GLN A 64 -18.07 -2.21 -3.33
N PRO A 65 -18.86 -1.22 -2.85
CA PRO A 65 -19.98 -1.50 -1.95
C PRO A 65 -21.04 -2.44 -2.53
N ASP A 66 -21.29 -2.35 -3.83
CA ASP A 66 -22.31 -3.16 -4.52
C ASP A 66 -21.80 -4.54 -4.95
N ASN A 67 -20.49 -4.68 -5.17
CA ASN A 67 -19.85 -5.90 -5.69
C ASN A 67 -18.65 -6.33 -4.83
N PRO A 68 -18.77 -6.47 -3.50
CA PRO A 68 -17.64 -6.77 -2.63
C PRO A 68 -16.95 -8.11 -3.00
N GLU A 69 -17.72 -9.10 -3.48
CA GLU A 69 -17.27 -10.39 -3.97
C GLU A 69 -16.26 -10.29 -5.13
N PHE A 70 -16.38 -9.27 -5.97
CA PHE A 70 -15.43 -9.02 -7.06
C PHE A 70 -14.03 -8.72 -6.52
N PHE A 71 -13.93 -8.05 -5.36
CA PHE A 71 -12.67 -7.59 -4.78
C PHE A 71 -12.03 -8.59 -3.82
N GLU A 72 -12.77 -9.59 -3.33
CA GLU A 72 -12.25 -10.55 -2.34
C GLU A 72 -11.05 -11.35 -2.83
N PRO A 73 -11.04 -11.87 -4.08
CA PRO A 73 -9.87 -12.59 -4.61
C PRO A 73 -8.60 -11.74 -4.62
N PHE A 74 -8.74 -10.42 -4.65
CA PHE A 74 -7.62 -9.47 -4.67
C PHE A 74 -7.22 -8.97 -3.27
N CYS A 75 -7.87 -9.42 -2.19
CA CYS A 75 -7.50 -9.08 -0.82
C CYS A 75 -6.47 -10.07 -0.26
N PRO A 76 -5.17 -9.74 -0.14
CA PRO A 76 -4.14 -10.73 0.20
C PRO A 76 -4.38 -11.44 1.53
N VAL A 77 -4.87 -10.71 2.54
CA VAL A 77 -5.17 -11.25 3.87
C VAL A 77 -6.18 -12.41 3.85
N ARG A 78 -7.06 -12.47 2.84
CA ARG A 78 -8.08 -13.53 2.68
C ARG A 78 -7.55 -14.76 1.93
N ASN A 79 -6.41 -14.62 1.26
CA ASN A 79 -5.82 -15.65 0.40
C ASN A 79 -4.59 -16.32 1.01
N VAL A 80 -4.24 -15.98 2.26
CA VAL A 80 -3.09 -16.57 2.94
C VAL A 80 -3.29 -18.08 3.10
N THR A 81 -2.32 -18.84 2.59
CA THR A 81 -2.21 -20.29 2.79
C THR A 81 -0.88 -20.63 3.44
N LYS A 82 -0.73 -21.87 3.90
CA LYS A 82 0.54 -22.38 4.47
C LYS A 82 1.70 -22.40 3.47
N ASP A 83 1.41 -22.28 2.16
CA ASP A 83 2.41 -22.36 1.09
C ASP A 83 3.03 -20.98 0.77
N TYR A 84 2.59 -19.93 1.47
CA TYR A 84 3.23 -18.61 1.39
C TYR A 84 4.69 -18.70 1.87
N PRO A 85 5.61 -17.97 1.22
CA PRO A 85 6.99 -17.93 1.66
C PRO A 85 7.13 -17.18 2.99
N PRO A 86 8.25 -17.36 3.71
CA PRO A 86 8.62 -16.47 4.80
C PRO A 86 8.46 -15.01 4.38
N THR A 87 7.80 -14.21 5.21
CA THR A 87 7.42 -12.84 4.88
C THR A 87 7.97 -11.83 5.89
N LEU A 88 8.51 -10.71 5.41
CA LEU A 88 8.87 -9.55 6.23
C LEU A 88 7.91 -8.40 5.90
N LEU A 89 7.20 -7.89 6.90
CA LEU A 89 6.31 -6.74 6.82
C LEU A 89 6.97 -5.52 7.47
N ILE A 90 6.97 -4.37 6.79
CA ILE A 90 7.54 -3.12 7.32
C ILE A 90 6.52 -2.01 7.08
N HIS A 91 6.19 -1.25 8.13
CA HIS A 91 5.13 -0.25 8.07
C HIS A 91 5.41 0.93 9.02
N GLY A 92 5.10 2.16 8.63
CA GLY A 92 5.22 3.33 9.52
C GLY A 92 3.93 3.61 10.29
N ASP A 93 3.99 3.84 11.61
CA ASP A 93 2.79 4.05 12.43
C ASP A 93 2.07 5.39 12.22
N GLN A 94 2.64 6.27 11.39
CA GLN A 94 2.05 7.54 10.94
C GLN A 94 1.82 7.54 9.42
N ASP A 95 1.70 6.36 8.81
CA ASP A 95 1.24 6.24 7.43
C ASP A 95 -0.22 6.72 7.34
N THR A 96 -0.43 7.80 6.57
CA THR A 96 -1.74 8.41 6.36
C THR A 96 -2.40 7.96 5.05
N ASP A 97 -1.74 7.09 4.27
CA ASP A 97 -2.26 6.55 3.03
C ASP A 97 -2.80 5.12 3.24
N VAL A 98 -2.04 4.30 3.96
CA VAL A 98 -2.44 2.94 4.32
C VAL A 98 -2.44 2.78 5.84
N PRO A 99 -3.57 2.39 6.46
CA PRO A 99 -3.61 2.15 7.90
C PRO A 99 -2.68 0.99 8.32
N VAL A 100 -1.95 1.19 9.41
CA VAL A 100 -1.01 0.19 9.97
C VAL A 100 -1.69 -1.14 10.30
N GLU A 101 -2.99 -1.11 10.60
CA GLU A 101 -3.83 -2.28 10.83
C GLU A 101 -3.79 -3.27 9.66
N GLN A 102 -3.58 -2.81 8.42
CA GLN A 102 -3.45 -3.70 7.27
C GLN A 102 -2.25 -4.65 7.42
N SER A 103 -1.10 -4.15 7.91
CA SER A 103 0.06 -4.99 8.19
C SER A 103 -0.16 -5.89 9.40
N LEU A 104 -0.82 -5.41 10.45
CA LEU A 104 -1.13 -6.24 11.63
C LEU A 104 -2.12 -7.37 11.33
N GLN A 105 -3.12 -7.11 10.49
CA GLN A 105 -4.05 -8.14 10.02
C GLN A 105 -3.35 -9.18 9.15
N MET A 106 -2.44 -8.75 8.26
CA MET A 106 -1.65 -9.66 7.43
C MET A 106 -0.70 -10.53 8.28
N GLU A 107 -0.02 -9.95 9.27
CA GLU A 107 0.78 -10.70 10.23
C GLU A 107 -0.05 -11.78 10.92
N SER A 108 -1.23 -11.41 11.44
CA SER A 108 -2.12 -12.35 12.13
C SER A 108 -2.52 -13.51 11.21
N ALA A 109 -2.88 -13.22 9.96
CA ALA A 109 -3.25 -14.22 8.97
C ALA A 109 -2.09 -15.18 8.63
N LEU A 110 -0.88 -14.64 8.42
CA LEU A 110 0.34 -15.42 8.15
C LEU A 110 0.69 -16.32 9.33
N ARG A 111 0.71 -15.79 10.56
CA ARG A 111 0.96 -16.57 11.78
C ARG A 111 -0.06 -17.70 11.95
N LYS A 112 -1.35 -17.41 11.72
CA LYS A 112 -2.43 -18.40 11.81
C LYS A 112 -2.28 -19.54 10.80
N ALA A 113 -1.76 -19.25 9.61
CA ALA A 113 -1.49 -20.23 8.57
C ALA A 113 -0.18 -21.02 8.79
N GLY A 114 0.58 -20.71 9.85
CA GLY A 114 1.87 -21.34 10.14
C GLY A 114 3.01 -20.82 9.26
N VAL A 115 2.82 -19.67 8.61
CA VAL A 115 3.84 -19.03 7.79
C VAL A 115 4.78 -18.23 8.69
N GLU A 116 6.08 -18.34 8.43
CA GLU A 116 7.07 -17.52 9.11
C GLU A 116 6.87 -16.05 8.72
N VAL A 117 6.64 -15.20 9.72
CA VAL A 117 6.46 -13.77 9.50
C VAL A 117 7.16 -12.94 10.56
N GLU A 118 7.81 -11.89 10.08
CA GLU A 118 8.40 -10.83 10.87
C GLU A 118 7.74 -9.50 10.53
N THR A 119 7.57 -8.63 11.52
CA THR A 119 6.90 -7.33 11.34
C THR A 119 7.70 -6.23 12.02
N MET A 120 7.96 -5.14 11.30
CA MET A 120 8.60 -3.92 11.81
C MET A 120 7.63 -2.76 11.71
N ILE A 121 7.12 -2.29 12.86
CA ILE A 121 6.34 -1.06 12.94
C ILE A 121 7.26 0.08 13.34
N LEU A 122 7.43 1.04 12.43
CA LEU A 122 8.38 2.13 12.55
C LEU A 122 7.71 3.37 13.15
N LYS A 123 8.09 3.70 14.38
CA LYS A 123 7.52 4.85 15.11
C LYS A 123 7.84 6.18 14.42
N GLY A 124 6.81 6.99 14.21
CA GLY A 124 6.89 8.32 13.60
C GLY A 124 7.16 8.31 12.09
N LYS A 125 7.03 7.17 11.42
CA LYS A 125 7.29 7.06 9.98
C LYS A 125 5.98 7.14 9.19
N TRP A 126 6.02 7.88 8.10
CA TRP A 126 4.90 8.14 7.18
C TRP A 126 5.00 7.26 5.93
N HIS A 127 4.02 7.35 5.04
CA HIS A 127 3.98 6.61 3.78
C HIS A 127 5.19 6.86 2.90
N GLY A 128 5.98 5.85 2.50
CA GLY A 128 7.21 6.09 1.73
C GLY A 128 8.32 6.77 2.56
N PHE A 129 8.43 6.37 3.83
CA PHE A 129 9.42 6.85 4.79
C PHE A 129 10.88 6.75 4.32
N ASP A 130 11.18 5.93 3.32
CA ASP A 130 12.50 5.69 2.73
C ASP A 130 12.80 6.58 1.51
N SER A 131 11.84 7.38 1.04
CA SER A 131 11.94 8.23 -0.16
C SER A 131 13.13 9.21 -0.17
N ARG A 132 13.69 9.54 1.00
CA ARG A 132 14.87 10.43 1.14
C ARG A 132 16.20 9.70 1.07
N GLY A 133 16.21 8.39 0.92
CA GLY A 133 17.40 7.55 0.82
C GLY A 133 17.93 7.05 2.17
N ILE A 134 18.62 5.92 2.12
CA ILE A 134 19.14 5.15 3.27
C ILE A 134 20.17 5.96 4.08
N GLU A 135 20.95 6.79 3.40
CA GLU A 135 21.98 7.64 4.01
C GLU A 135 21.43 8.77 4.89
N LYS A 136 20.16 9.15 4.75
CA LYS A 136 19.59 10.32 5.44
C LYS A 136 18.91 10.00 6.76
N ASP A 137 18.58 8.74 7.02
CA ASP A 137 17.78 8.34 8.18
C ASP A 137 18.29 7.02 8.78
N PRO A 138 18.84 7.04 10.01
CA PRO A 138 19.35 5.84 10.66
C PRO A 138 18.30 4.72 10.78
N VAL A 139 17.02 5.06 10.96
CA VAL A 139 15.95 4.06 11.04
C VAL A 139 15.75 3.38 9.69
N VAL A 140 15.83 4.14 8.59
CA VAL A 140 15.75 3.57 7.23
C VAL A 140 16.93 2.62 7.01
N ARG A 141 18.14 2.99 7.44
CA ARG A 141 19.30 2.09 7.37
C ARG A 141 19.07 0.78 8.12
N GLU A 142 18.60 0.84 9.35
CA GLU A 142 18.30 -0.37 10.15
C GLU A 142 17.25 -1.25 9.47
N VAL A 143 16.23 -0.65 8.85
CA VAL A 143 15.22 -1.38 8.05
C VAL A 143 15.89 -2.13 6.90
N PHE A 144 16.77 -1.48 6.13
CA PHE A 144 17.46 -2.14 5.02
C PHE A 144 18.43 -3.23 5.50
N ASP A 145 19.16 -3.01 6.60
CA ASP A 145 19.98 -4.05 7.23
C ASP A 145 19.12 -5.26 7.60
N ARG A 146 17.90 -5.03 8.12
CA ARG A 146 16.97 -6.12 8.43
C ARG A 146 16.45 -6.84 7.18
N VAL A 147 16.13 -6.10 6.12
CA VAL A 147 15.72 -6.66 4.82
C VAL A 147 16.82 -7.58 4.28
N PHE A 148 18.08 -7.13 4.26
CA PHE A 148 19.20 -7.94 3.79
C PHE A 148 19.38 -9.21 4.63
N ALA A 149 19.37 -9.08 5.96
CA ALA A 149 19.48 -10.25 6.85
C ALA A 149 18.33 -11.26 6.66
N PHE A 150 17.11 -10.77 6.41
CA PHE A 150 15.96 -11.62 6.12
C PHE A 150 16.13 -12.37 4.79
N LEU A 151 16.53 -11.65 3.73
CA LEU A 151 16.76 -12.25 2.41
C LEU A 151 17.92 -13.26 2.45
N GLU A 152 19.03 -12.94 3.11
CA GLU A 152 20.17 -13.87 3.26
C GLU A 152 19.74 -15.16 3.95
N LYS A 153 18.98 -15.07 5.05
CA LYS A 153 18.48 -16.24 5.78
C LYS A 153 17.59 -17.15 4.93
N HIS A 154 16.80 -16.59 4.02
CA HIS A 154 15.76 -17.34 3.30
C HIS A 154 16.08 -17.65 1.82
N LEU A 155 17.07 -16.96 1.22
CA LEU A 155 17.45 -17.14 -0.18
C LEU A 155 18.88 -17.64 -0.36
N ALA A 156 19.71 -17.68 0.69
CA ALA A 156 21.04 -18.27 0.57
C ALA A 156 20.92 -19.73 0.13
N VAL A 157 21.45 -20.02 -1.06
CA VAL A 157 21.66 -21.39 -1.54
C VAL A 157 22.86 -21.94 -0.77
N HIS A 158 22.62 -22.88 0.13
CA HIS A 158 23.67 -23.67 0.77
C HIS A 158 24.01 -24.89 -0.08
#